data_AF-A0A5C7N2B3-F1
#
_entry.id   AF-A0A5C7N2B3-F1
#
_cell.length_a   1.000
_cell.length_b   1.000
_cell.length_c   1.000
_cell.angle_alpha   90.00
_cell.angle_beta   90.00
_cell.angle_gamma   90.00
#
_symmetry.space_group_name_H-M   'P 1'
#
loop_
_entity.id
_entity.type
_entity.pdbx_description
1 polymer ?
#
loop_
_entity_poly.entity_id
_entity_poly.type
_entity_poly.pdbx_seq_one_letter_code
_entity_poly.pdbx_strand_id
1 'polypeptide(L)'
;MTGIESRTVDWWSVHSFVAPWLDTAGDYPMAGTLAWQELSSNDPRKWAALLDGASHHALRVETSQEQRAEASRAIAAAVDWPKVAGEVRQRSAFREAHPWSRRKAVR
;
A
#
# COMPACT_ATOMS: atom_id res chain seq x y z
N MET A 1 19.25 7.33 -10.64
CA MET A 1 17.99 7.07 -9.90
C MET A 1 17.31 5.90 -10.57
N THR A 2 17.85 4.70 -10.35
CA THR A 2 17.56 3.74 -9.24
C THR A 2 16.41 2.82 -9.66
N GLY A 3 16.71 1.51 -9.68
CA GLY A 3 15.79 0.47 -10.12
C GLY A 3 14.53 0.42 -9.27
N ILE A 4 13.53 -0.34 -9.72
CA ILE A 4 12.31 -0.56 -8.96
C ILE A 4 12.68 -1.35 -7.70
N GLU A 5 12.80 -0.65 -6.57
CA GLU A 5 12.97 -1.26 -5.26
C GLU A 5 11.63 -1.84 -4.78
N SER A 6 11.71 -2.94 -4.02
CA SER A 6 10.52 -3.54 -3.42
C SER A 6 9.84 -2.54 -2.49
N ARG A 7 8.51 -2.51 -2.54
CA ARG A 7 7.68 -1.67 -1.67
C ARG A 7 6.99 -2.47 -0.56
N THR A 8 7.34 -3.74 -0.40
CA THR A 8 6.77 -4.61 0.63
C THR A 8 7.04 -4.04 2.02
N VAL A 9 6.01 -4.01 2.85
CA VAL A 9 6.14 -3.72 4.28
C VAL A 9 5.85 -5.00 5.03
N ASP A 10 6.78 -5.39 5.91
CA ASP A 10 6.64 -6.54 6.81
C ASP A 10 6.40 -6.01 8.22
N TRP A 11 5.17 -6.15 8.71
CA TRP A 11 4.82 -5.69 10.04
C TRP A 11 5.53 -6.48 11.14
N TRP A 12 5.70 -7.79 10.97
CA TRP A 12 6.29 -8.64 12.02
C TRP A 12 7.74 -8.25 12.32
N SER A 13 8.51 -7.93 11.28
CA SER A 13 9.88 -7.41 11.45
C SER A 13 9.89 -6.08 12.20
N VAL A 14 8.95 -5.17 11.91
CA VAL A 14 8.82 -3.89 12.62
C VAL A 14 8.41 -4.13 14.08
N HIS A 15 7.40 -4.96 14.32
CA HIS A 15 6.92 -5.30 15.66
C HIS A 15 8.02 -5.91 16.52
N SER A 16 8.77 -6.88 15.98
CA SER A 16 9.89 -7.53 16.65
C SER A 16 11.00 -6.54 17.02
N PHE A 17 11.25 -5.54 16.16
CA PHE A 17 12.23 -4.49 16.42
C PHE A 17 11.77 -3.52 17.51
N VAL A 18 10.50 -3.13 17.52
CA VAL A 18 9.98 -2.15 18.50
C VAL A 18 9.70 -2.75 19.87
N ALA A 19 9.34 -4.03 19.95
CA ALA A 19 8.88 -4.68 21.18
C ALA A 19 9.79 -4.44 22.41
N PRO A 20 11.13 -4.60 22.33
CA PRO A 20 12.00 -4.36 23.49
C PRO A 20 11.92 -2.93 24.04
N TRP A 21 11.68 -1.94 23.17
CA TRP A 21 11.55 -0.54 23.56
C TRP A 21 10.22 -0.26 24.25
N LEU A 22 9.15 -0.90 23.76
CA LEU A 22 7.82 -0.80 24.35
C LEU A 22 7.80 -1.45 25.74
N ASP A 23 8.40 -2.63 25.88
CA ASP A 23 8.49 -3.35 27.15
C ASP A 23 9.27 -2.54 28.21
N THR A 24 10.30 -1.81 27.80
CA THR A 24 11.12 -0.98 28.70
C THR A 24 10.37 0.25 29.21
N ALA A 25 9.42 0.79 28.45
CA ALA A 25 8.71 2.01 28.79
C ALA A 25 7.55 1.80 29.78
N GLY A 26 7.08 0.56 29.95
CA GLY A 26 5.92 0.24 30.78
C GLY A 26 4.63 0.84 30.22
N ASP A 27 3.75 1.36 31.08
CA ASP A 27 2.51 2.00 30.64
C ASP A 27 2.78 3.40 30.05
N TYR A 28 2.32 3.62 28.83
CA TYR A 28 2.44 4.90 28.13
C TYR A 28 1.10 5.35 27.50
N PRO A 29 0.85 6.65 27.41
CA PRO A 29 -0.34 7.18 26.75
C PRO A 29 -0.23 7.03 25.23
N MET A 30 -1.37 6.90 24.55
CA MET A 30 -1.42 6.88 23.08
C MET A 30 -0.80 8.17 22.48
N ALA A 31 -0.01 8.02 21.42
CA ALA A 31 0.63 9.13 20.75
C ALA A 31 -0.39 10.20 20.31
N GLY A 32 -0.05 11.47 20.55
CA GLY A 32 -0.87 12.63 20.18
C GLY A 32 -1.97 13.02 21.19
N THR A 33 -2.27 12.18 22.18
CA THR A 33 -3.20 12.55 23.27
C THR A 33 -2.64 13.70 24.14
N LEU A 34 -3.50 14.40 24.88
CA LEU A 34 -3.04 15.46 25.81
C LEU A 34 -2.02 14.92 26.82
N ALA A 35 -2.29 13.76 27.41
CA ALA A 35 -1.36 13.09 28.32
C ALA A 35 0.01 12.81 27.68
N TRP A 36 0.04 12.46 26.39
CA TRP A 36 1.29 12.31 25.62
C TRP A 36 1.99 13.65 25.34
N GLN A 37 1.22 14.71 25.04
CA GLN A 37 1.77 16.04 24.76
C GLN A 37 2.48 16.61 25.98
N GLU A 38 1.92 16.39 27.17
CA GLU A 38 2.46 16.82 28.47
C GLU A 38 3.75 16.09 28.88
N LEU A 39 4.05 14.93 28.29
CA LEU A 39 5.32 14.23 28.54
C LEU A 39 6.52 15.08 28.08
N SER A 40 7.62 15.01 28.81
CA SER A 40 8.89 15.61 28.38
C SER A 40 9.39 14.97 27.08
N SER A 41 10.10 15.72 26.24
CA SER A 41 10.70 15.20 25.01
C SER A 41 11.71 14.07 25.26
N ASN A 42 12.30 14.02 26.45
CA ASN A 42 13.26 12.97 26.85
C ASN A 42 12.59 11.83 27.65
N ASP A 43 11.27 11.86 27.83
CA ASP A 43 10.55 10.79 28.50
C ASP A 43 10.47 9.56 27.57
N PRO A 44 11.00 8.38 27.99
CA PRO A 44 10.99 7.18 27.15
C PRO A 44 9.57 6.74 26.75
N ARG A 45 8.55 7.05 27.56
CA ARG A 45 7.13 6.76 27.22
C ARG A 45 6.65 7.56 26.02
N LYS A 46 7.18 8.78 25.83
CA LYS A 46 6.84 9.62 24.68
C LYS A 46 7.34 9.00 23.38
N TRP A 47 8.53 8.40 23.43
CA TRP A 47 9.12 7.66 22.32
C TRP A 47 8.44 6.31 22.08
N ALA A 48 8.15 5.55 23.14
CA ALA A 48 7.44 4.28 23.04
C ALA A 48 6.07 4.43 22.36
N ALA A 49 5.30 5.45 22.72
CA ALA A 49 4.02 5.74 22.07
C ALA A 49 4.16 5.99 20.54
N LEU A 50 5.26 6.63 20.10
CA LEU A 50 5.52 6.83 18.68
C LEU A 50 5.93 5.53 17.97
N LEU A 51 6.74 4.69 18.61
CA LEU A 51 7.14 3.38 18.09
C LEU A 51 5.93 2.44 17.95
N ASP A 52 5.03 2.45 18.94
CA ASP A 52 3.77 1.72 18.87
C ASP A 52 2.90 2.21 17.69
N GLY A 53 2.78 3.53 17.52
CA GLY A 53 2.12 4.13 16.37
C GLY A 53 2.76 3.75 15.02
N ALA A 54 4.09 3.65 14.97
CA ALA A 54 4.81 3.20 13.78
C ALA A 54 4.53 1.72 13.47
N SER A 55 4.47 0.85 14.49
CA SER A 55 4.10 -0.56 14.33
C SER A 55 2.67 -0.70 13.79
N HIS A 56 1.70 0.02 14.37
CA HIS A 56 0.33 0.04 13.88
C HIS A 56 0.22 0.54 12.43
N HIS A 57 1.02 1.55 12.06
CA HIS A 57 1.07 2.01 10.68
C HIS A 57 1.60 0.93 9.73
N ALA A 58 2.67 0.23 10.11
CA ALA A 58 3.24 -0.85 9.30
C ALA A 58 2.19 -1.98 9.08
N LEU A 59 1.47 -2.38 10.13
CA LEU A 59 0.38 -3.35 10.04
C LEU A 59 -0.69 -2.90 9.02
N ARG A 60 -1.16 -1.65 9.14
CA ARG A 60 -2.14 -1.09 8.21
C ARG A 60 -1.65 -1.11 6.76
N VAL A 61 -0.36 -0.83 6.52
CA VAL A 61 0.23 -0.84 5.18
C VAL A 61 0.28 -2.26 4.63
N GLU A 62 0.78 -3.22 5.41
CA GLU A 62 0.84 -4.65 5.03
C GLU A 62 -0.56 -5.18 4.67
N THR A 63 -1.56 -4.99 5.54
CA THR A 63 -2.95 -5.41 5.26
C THR A 63 -3.51 -4.73 4.00
N SER A 64 -3.18 -3.45 3.78
CA SER A 64 -3.58 -2.75 2.55
C SER A 64 -2.92 -3.35 1.29
N GLN A 65 -1.68 -3.83 1.39
CA GLN A 65 -0.99 -4.50 0.30
C GLN A 65 -1.62 -5.86 -0.01
N GLU A 66 -1.97 -6.63 1.02
CA GLU A 66 -2.68 -7.91 0.87
C GLU A 66 -4.04 -7.71 0.18
N GLN A 67 -4.84 -6.74 0.62
CA GLN A 67 -6.13 -6.41 0.01
C GLN A 67 -5.99 -5.98 -1.46
N ARG A 68 -4.97 -5.19 -1.80
CA ARG A 68 -4.68 -4.80 -3.19
C ARG A 68 -4.25 -5.98 -4.04
N ALA A 69 -3.47 -6.90 -3.49
CA ALA A 69 -3.05 -8.11 -4.19
C ALA A 69 -4.27 -9.01 -4.46
N GLU A 70 -5.17 -9.14 -3.49
CA GLU A 70 -6.42 -9.89 -3.65
C GLU A 70 -7.34 -9.26 -4.70
N ALA A 71 -7.56 -7.94 -4.64
CA ALA A 71 -8.33 -7.22 -5.65
C ALA A 71 -7.71 -7.39 -7.06
N SER A 72 -6.38 -7.34 -7.17
CA SER A 72 -5.67 -7.57 -8.43
C SER A 72 -5.91 -8.99 -8.97
N ARG A 73 -5.84 -10.01 -8.10
CA ARG A 73 -6.14 -11.40 -8.46
C ARG A 73 -7.60 -11.57 -8.90
N ALA A 74 -8.55 -10.96 -8.18
CA ALA A 74 -9.96 -11.01 -8.52
C ALA A 74 -10.23 -10.38 -9.90
N ILE A 75 -9.63 -9.22 -10.20
CA ILE A 75 -9.72 -8.59 -11.53
C ILE A 75 -9.09 -9.49 -12.60
N ALA A 76 -7.92 -10.07 -12.33
CA ALA A 76 -7.25 -10.98 -13.25
C ALA A 76 -8.08 -12.24 -13.54
N ALA A 77 -8.88 -12.72 -12.58
CA ALA A 77 -9.76 -13.86 -12.76
C ALA A 77 -11.15 -13.51 -13.33
N ALA A 78 -11.58 -12.26 -13.26
CA ALA A 78 -12.94 -11.85 -13.62
C ALA A 78 -13.26 -11.93 -15.12
N VAL A 79 -12.24 -11.86 -15.98
CA VAL A 79 -12.40 -11.80 -17.43
C VAL A 79 -11.34 -12.66 -18.11
N ASP A 80 -11.69 -13.29 -19.24
CA ASP A 80 -10.71 -13.90 -20.14
C ASP A 80 -9.87 -12.81 -20.82
N TRP A 81 -8.83 -12.36 -20.13
CA TRP A 81 -7.92 -11.32 -20.60
C TRP A 81 -7.21 -11.69 -21.92
N PRO A 82 -6.81 -12.95 -22.18
CA PRO A 82 -6.35 -13.35 -23.51
C PRO A 82 -7.37 -13.08 -24.63
N LYS A 83 -8.64 -13.41 -24.42
CA LYS A 83 -9.71 -13.12 -25.39
C LYS A 83 -9.89 -11.62 -25.60
N VAL A 84 -9.98 -10.83 -24.53
CA VAL A 84 -10.09 -9.36 -24.61
C VAL A 84 -8.90 -8.76 -25.36
N ALA A 85 -7.68 -9.22 -25.06
CA ALA A 85 -6.49 -8.77 -25.76
C ALA A 85 -6.53 -9.15 -27.26
N GLY A 86 -7.09 -10.31 -27.59
CA GLY A 86 -7.37 -10.73 -28.96
C GLY A 86 -8.31 -9.76 -29.69
N GLU A 87 -9.46 -9.47 -29.09
CA GLU A 87 -10.46 -8.54 -29.64
C GLU A 87 -9.88 -7.12 -29.84
N VAL A 88 -9.10 -6.62 -28.88
CA VAL A 88 -8.42 -5.32 -28.97
C VAL A 88 -7.41 -5.31 -30.12
N ARG A 89 -6.57 -6.35 -30.25
CA ARG A 89 -5.61 -6.46 -31.36
C ARG A 89 -6.31 -6.52 -32.72
N GLN A 90 -7.34 -7.35 -32.85
CA GLN A 90 -8.12 -7.47 -34.09
C GLN A 90 -8.75 -6.14 -34.48
N ARG A 91 -9.36 -5.43 -33.52
CA ARG A 91 -9.98 -4.12 -33.77
C ARG A 91 -8.96 -3.06 -34.18
N SER A 92 -7.77 -3.07 -33.57
CA SER A 92 -6.68 -2.17 -33.94
C SER A 92 -6.17 -2.46 -35.35
N ALA A 93 -5.90 -3.74 -35.67
CA ALA A 93 -5.49 -4.17 -37.01
C ALA A 93 -6.53 -3.79 -38.07
N PHE A 94 -7.83 -4.00 -37.78
CA PHE A 94 -8.90 -3.59 -38.68
C PHE A 94 -8.89 -2.08 -38.96
N ARG A 95 -8.71 -1.24 -37.93
CA ARG A 95 -8.65 0.23 -38.07
C ARG A 95 -7.39 0.74 -38.78
N GLU A 96 -6.31 -0.02 -38.71
CA GLU A 96 -5.07 0.26 -39.45
C GLU A 96 -5.25 -0.08 -40.93
N ALA A 97 -5.80 -1.25 -41.24
CA ALA A 97 -6.13 -1.66 -42.60
C ALA A 97 -7.24 -0.81 -43.24
N HIS A 98 -8.15 -0.26 -42.44
CA HIS A 98 -9.28 0.55 -42.90
C HIS A 98 -9.29 1.94 -42.24
N PRO A 99 -8.44 2.88 -42.68
CA PRO A 99 -8.31 4.20 -42.07
C PRO A 99 -9.63 4.99 -42.02
N TRP A 100 -10.52 4.78 -42.99
CA TRP A 100 -11.85 5.38 -43.06
C TRP A 100 -12.81 4.94 -41.94
N SER A 101 -12.53 3.82 -41.28
CA SER A 101 -13.34 3.31 -40.16
C SER A 101 -13.09 4.06 -38.84
N ARG A 102 -12.06 4.91 -38.78
CA ARG A 102 -11.78 5.74 -37.61
C ARG A 102 -12.86 6.82 -37.48
N ARG A 103 -13.61 6.82 -36.38
CA ARG A 103 -14.54 7.92 -36.08
C ARG A 103 -13.75 9.22 -35.98
N LYS A 104 -14.08 10.21 -36.82
CA LYS A 104 -13.64 11.59 -36.59
C LYS A 104 -14.33 12.08 -35.32
N ALA A 105 -13.55 12.56 -34.35
CA ALA A 105 -14.13 13.25 -33.20
C ALA A 105 -14.95 14.44 -33.73
N VAL A 106 -16.21 14.53 -33.34
CA VAL A 106 -17.03 15.71 -33.64
C VAL A 106 -16.45 16.85 -32.82
N ARG A 107 -16.05 17.93 -33.51
CA ARG A 107 -15.48 19.14 -32.93
C ARG A 107 -16.59 20.05 -32.43
#